data_AF-A0A2V8LDW4-F1
#
_entry.id   AF-A0A2V8LDW4-F1
#
_cell.length_a   1.000
_cell.length_b   1.000
_cell.length_c   1.000
_cell.angle_alpha   90.00
_cell.angle_beta   90.00
_cell.angle_gamma   90.00
#
_symmetry.space_group_name_H-M   'P 1'
#
loop_
_entity.id
_entity.type
_entity.pdbx_description
1 polymer ?
#
loop_
_entity_poly.entity_id
_entity_poly.type
_entity_poly.pdbx_seq_one_letter_code
_entity_poly.pdbx_strand_id
1 'polypeptide(L)' 'MPEVGSMAPDFELKSHLEKDKQVRLSDFRGKKNVVIAFYPLAWTPV' A
#
# COMPACT_ATOMS: atom_id res chain seq x y z
N MET A 1 -10.11 13.64 3.63
CA MET A 1 -9.37 12.88 2.59
C MET A 1 -8.03 13.58 2.38
N PRO A 2 -6.91 12.86 2.17
CA PRO A 2 -5.65 13.51 1.84
C PRO A 2 -5.79 14.28 0.53
N GLU A 3 -5.22 15.48 0.46
CA GLU A 3 -5.22 16.31 -0.74
C GLU A 3 -4.09 15.88 -1.69
N VAL A 4 -4.29 16.07 -2.99
CA VAL A 4 -3.25 15.77 -3.98
C VAL A 4 -2.03 16.66 -3.75
N GLY A 5 -0.83 16.07 -3.76
CA GLY A 5 0.43 16.75 -3.47
C GLY A 5 0.83 16.73 -1.99
N SER A 6 -0.11 16.39 -1.09
CA SER A 6 0.24 16.11 0.31
C SER A 6 0.97 14.77 0.46
N MET A 7 1.75 14.63 1.53
CA MET A 7 2.39 13.35 1.86
C MET A 7 1.32 12.29 2.07
N ALA A 8 1.45 11.14 1.39
CA ALA A 8 0.54 10.02 1.57
C ALA A 8 0.54 9.54 3.04
N PRO A 9 -0.64 9.26 3.65
CA PRO A 9 -0.73 8.72 5.00
C PRO A 9 0.05 7.41 5.12
N ASP A 10 0.87 7.30 6.16
CA ASP A 10 1.65 6.09 6.38
C ASP A 10 0.79 4.97 6.97
N PHE A 11 1.12 3.73 6.62
CA PHE A 11 0.50 2.54 7.18
C PHE A 11 1.48 1.39 7.15
N GLU A 12 1.23 0.39 7.99
CA GLU A 12 1.94 -0.88 8.01
C GLU A 12 0.93 -2.02 8.02
N LEU A 13 1.06 -2.93 7.05
CA LEU A 13 0.14 -4.05 6.87
C LEU A 13 0.92 -5.34 6.61
N LYS A 14 0.31 -6.47 6.99
CA LYS A 14 0.84 -7.79 6.67
C LYS A 14 0.74 -8.06 5.18
N SER A 15 1.81 -8.58 4.60
CA SER A 15 1.84 -9.07 3.23
C SER A 15 1.09 -10.40 3.14
N HIS A 16 0.38 -10.62 2.03
CA HIS A 16 -0.21 -11.91 1.70
C HIS A 16 0.79 -12.88 1.03
N LEU A 17 1.97 -12.41 0.64
CA LEU A 17 2.96 -13.20 -0.11
C LEU A 17 3.88 -14.05 0.79
N GLU A 18 4.21 -13.55 1.97
CA GLU A 18 5.17 -14.16 2.88
C GLU A 18 4.62 -14.13 4.30
N LYS A 19 4.73 -15.24 5.03
CA LYS A 19 4.33 -15.31 6.43
C LYS A 19 5.19 -14.32 7.24
N ASP A 20 4.53 -13.49 8.03
CA ASP A 20 5.13 -12.49 8.92
C ASP A 20 5.82 -11.29 8.26
N LYS A 21 5.78 -11.17 6.93
CA LYS A 21 6.29 -9.98 6.24
C LYS A 21 5.35 -8.80 6.45
N GLN A 22 5.88 -7.72 7.00
CA GLN A 22 5.21 -6.43 7.07
C GLN A 22 5.63 -5.55 5.88
N VAL A 23 4.71 -4.72 5.40
CA VAL A 23 4.95 -3.71 4.37
C VAL A 23 4.54 -2.37 4.95
N ARG A 24 5.50 -1.45 5.04
CA ARG A 24 5.26 -0.06 5.44
C ARG A 24 5.40 0.87 4.25
N LEU A 25 4.43 1.77 4.05
CA LEU A 25 4.46 2.68 2.88
C LEU A 25 5.68 3.59 2.91
N SER A 26 6.06 4.10 4.08
CA SER A 26 7.19 5.02 4.23
C SER A 26 8.54 4.42 3.86
N ASP A 27 8.70 3.09 3.86
CA ASP A 27 9.97 2.43 3.49
C ASP A 27 10.36 2.65 2.02
N PHE A 28 9.39 3.01 1.17
CA PHE A 28 9.58 3.26 -0.26
C PHE A 28 9.88 4.73 -0.61
N ARG A 29 9.70 5.66 0.34
CA ARG A 29 9.91 7.10 0.11
C ARG A 29 11.31 7.37 -0.42
N GLY A 30 11.41 8.11 -1.52
CA GLY A 30 12.67 8.47 -2.17
C GLY A 30 13.41 7.32 -2.87
N LYS A 31 12.89 6.08 -2.81
CA LYS A 31 13.50 4.91 -3.45
C LYS A 31 12.81 4.52 -4.74
N LYS A 32 11.47 4.58 -4.77
CA LYS A 32 10.64 4.15 -5.91
C LYS A 32 9.33 4.93 -5.96
N ASN A 33 8.76 5.04 -7.16
CA ASN A 33 7.36 5.43 -7.30
C ASN A 33 6.46 4.28 -6.85
N VAL A 34 5.35 4.61 -6.17
CA VAL A 34 4.42 3.64 -5.59
C VAL A 34 3.01 3.94 -6.08
N VAL A 35 2.29 2.90 -6.51
CA VAL A 35 0.87 2.94 -6.84
C VAL A 35 0.11 2.08 -5.82
N ILE A 36 -0.97 2.61 -5.27
CA ILE A 36 -1.84 1.90 -4.32
C ILE A 36 -3.20 1.68 -4.98
N ALA A 37 -3.65 0.43 -5.02
CA ALA A 37 -4.97 0.06 -5.52
C ALA A 37 -5.77 -0.63 -4.42
N PHE A 38 -7.02 -0.22 -4.23
CA PHE A 38 -7.98 -0.87 -3.35
C PHE A 38 -8.98 -1.63 -4.21
N TYR A 39 -9.21 -2.90 -3.89
CA TYR A 39 -10.22 -3.73 -4.54
C TYR A 39 -11.02 -4.50 -3.49
N PRO A 40 -12.29 -4.84 -3.74
CA PRO A 40 -13.20 -5.29 -2.68
C PRO A 40 -12.85 -6.67 -2.13
N LEU A 41 -12.59 -7.64 -3.01
CA LEU A 41 -12.35 -9.03 -2.62
C LEU A 41 -11.51 -9.76 -3.67
N ALA A 42 -10.58 -10.59 -3.21
CA ALA A 42 -9.82 -11.47 -4.10
C ALA A 42 -10.73 -12.50 -4.78
N TRP A 43 -10.37 -12.91 -6.01
CA TRP A 43 -11.06 -13.96 -6.77
C TRP A 43 -12.54 -13.68 -7.10
N THR A 44 -12.88 -12.42 -7.31
CA THR A 44 -14.23 -12.01 -7.77
C THR A 44 -14.18 -11.52 -9.22
N PRO A 45 -15.21 -11.77 -10.04
CA PRO A 45 -15.34 -11.14 -11.35
C PRO A 45 -15.35 -9.62 -11.23
N VAL A 46 -14.85 -8.95 -12.27
CA VAL A 46 -14.95 -7.49 -12.45
C VAL A 46 -16.17 -7.13 -13.27
#